data_AF-A0A9X1AGN0-F1
#
_entry.id   AF-A0A9X1AGN0-F1
#
_cell.length_a   1.000
_cell.length_b   1.000
_cell.length_c   1.000
_cell.angle_alpha   90.00
_cell.angle_beta   90.00
_cell.angle_gamma   90.00
#
_symmetry.space_group_name_H-M   'P 1'
#
loop_
_entity.id
_entity.type
_entity.pdbx_description
1 polymer ?
#
loop_
_entity_poly.entity_id
_entity_poly.type
_entity_poly.pdbx_seq_one_letter_code
_entity_poly.pdbx_strand_id
1 'polypeptide(L)'
;MLALLAATLLSCSTLTVVDGDTIRCNGQNMRLIGDGVPFKTGIDTPEIGRAKCERERMLGREAKKRLAELGPIDIQDSRRDGSVIHRFP
;
A
#
# COMPACT_ATOMS: atom_id res chain seq x y z
N MET A 1 -10.54 36.38 3.10
CA MET A 1 -10.91 34.96 3.27
C MET A 1 -9.65 34.12 3.10
N LEU A 2 -9.03 33.72 4.21
CA LEU A 2 -7.85 32.86 4.19
C LEU A 2 -8.35 31.41 4.17
N ALA A 3 -8.30 30.75 3.01
CA ALA A 3 -8.63 29.34 2.91
C ALA A 3 -7.50 28.55 3.57
N LEU A 4 -7.72 28.04 4.78
CA LEU A 4 -6.85 27.03 5.39
C LEU A 4 -6.98 25.76 4.52
N LEU A 5 -6.01 25.51 3.65
CA LEU A 5 -5.82 24.21 3.03
C LEU A 5 -5.40 23.23 4.14
N ALA A 6 -6.38 22.61 4.79
CA ALA A 6 -6.13 21.52 5.71
C ALA A 6 -5.60 20.33 4.89
N ALA A 7 -4.27 20.19 4.85
CA ALA A 7 -3.62 18.96 4.45
C ALA A 7 -4.00 17.91 5.50
N THR A 8 -4.95 17.04 5.15
CA THR A 8 -5.29 15.88 5.98
C THR A 8 -4.12 14.91 5.92
N LEU A 9 -3.19 15.03 6.87
CA LEU A 9 -2.16 14.02 7.10
C LEU A 9 -2.88 12.72 7.50
N LEU A 10 -2.77 11.70 6.67
CA LEU A 10 -3.24 10.36 7.02
C LEU A 10 -2.24 9.75 7.99
N SER A 11 -2.40 10.09 9.27
CA SER A 11 -1.61 9.51 10.34
C SER A 11 -2.02 8.05 10.57
N CYS A 12 -1.15 7.13 10.17
CA CYS A 12 -1.31 5.72 10.41
C CYS A 12 -0.84 5.35 11.82
N SER A 13 -1.77 5.11 12.74
CA SER A 13 -1.41 4.69 14.11
C SER A 13 -1.04 3.21 14.18
N THR A 14 -1.66 2.40 13.31
CA THR A 14 -1.43 0.96 13.21
C THR A 14 -1.16 0.62 11.75
N LEU A 15 0.08 0.21 11.47
CA LEU A 15 0.51 -0.19 10.14
C LEU A 15 0.89 -1.67 10.16
N THR A 16 0.31 -2.46 9.26
CA THR A 16 0.64 -3.88 9.12
C THR A 16 0.80 -4.24 7.66
N VAL A 17 1.87 -4.95 7.31
CA VAL A 17 2.02 -5.49 5.95
C VAL A 17 1.17 -6.74 5.81
N VAL A 18 0.20 -6.70 4.90
CA VAL A 18 -0.70 -7.82 4.59
C VAL A 18 -0.04 -8.73 3.57
N ASP A 19 0.38 -8.17 2.45
CA ASP A 19 1.05 -8.84 1.32
C ASP A 19 2.20 -7.98 0.78
N GLY A 20 2.87 -8.41 -0.29
CA GLY A 20 4.06 -7.75 -0.84
C GLY A 20 3.83 -6.33 -1.39
N ASP A 21 2.59 -5.94 -1.61
CA ASP A 21 2.17 -4.60 -2.07
C ASP A 21 0.99 -4.04 -1.27
N THR A 22 0.50 -4.77 -0.28
CA THR A 22 -0.73 -4.42 0.42
C THR A 22 -0.42 -4.20 1.89
N ILE A 23 -0.75 -3.01 2.36
CA ILE A 23 -0.63 -2.59 3.75
C ILE A 23 -2.01 -2.37 4.33
N ARG A 24 -2.15 -2.59 5.63
CA ARG A 24 -3.33 -2.22 6.39
C ARG A 24 -2.97 -1.10 7.34
N CYS A 25 -3.65 0.02 7.16
CA CYS A 25 -3.49 1.22 7.95
C CYS A 25 -4.78 1.53 8.71
N ASN A 26 -4.76 1.57 10.05
CA ASN A 26 -5.96 1.84 10.87
C ASN A 26 -7.18 0.96 10.47
N GLY A 27 -6.93 -0.33 10.17
CA GLY A 27 -7.97 -1.27 9.71
C GLY A 27 -8.33 -1.18 8.22
N GLN A 28 -7.90 -0.13 7.51
CA GLN A 28 -8.13 0.07 6.09
C GLN A 28 -7.03 -0.59 5.24
N ASN A 29 -7.41 -1.43 4.28
CA ASN A 29 -6.48 -1.95 3.29
C ASN A 29 -6.12 -0.87 2.26
N MET A 30 -4.82 -0.77 1.97
CA MET A 30 -4.24 0.15 0.99
C MET A 30 -3.17 -0.60 0.19
N ARG A 31 -3.01 -0.28 -1.10
CA ARG A 31 -2.07 -0.96 -2.00
C ARG A 31 -1.09 0.00 -2.63
N LEU A 32 0.16 -0.43 -2.72
CA LEU A 32 1.22 0.30 -3.38
C LEU A 32 0.90 0.44 -4.88
N ILE A 33 0.89 1.66 -5.36
CA ILE A 33 0.73 2.02 -6.77
C ILE A 33 1.98 2.72 -7.34
N GLY A 34 2.88 3.24 -6.49
CA GLY A 34 4.01 4.07 -6.93
C GLY A 34 3.54 5.35 -7.62
N ASP A 35 4.15 5.70 -8.75
CA ASP A 35 3.70 6.80 -9.62
C ASP A 35 2.50 6.41 -10.52
N GLY A 36 1.90 5.24 -10.23
CA GLY A 36 0.80 4.67 -10.99
C GLY A 36 -0.55 5.36 -10.75
N VAL A 37 -1.53 4.97 -11.56
CA VAL A 37 -2.91 5.40 -11.46
C VAL A 37 -3.76 4.25 -10.95
N PRO A 38 -4.59 4.45 -9.91
CA PRO A 38 -5.48 3.42 -9.40
C PRO A 38 -6.23 2.67 -10.49
N PHE A 39 -6.22 1.34 -10.39
CA PHE A 39 -6.90 0.44 -11.34
C PHE A 39 -6.43 0.52 -12.80
N LYS A 40 -5.33 1.22 -13.10
CA LYS A 40 -4.73 1.27 -14.44
C LYS A 40 -3.29 0.81 -14.43
N THR A 41 -2.47 1.38 -13.56
CA THR A 41 -1.03 1.12 -13.47
C THR A 41 -0.60 1.05 -12.01
N GLY A 42 0.40 0.22 -11.72
CA GLY A 42 0.88 0.01 -10.37
C GLY A 42 1.70 -1.26 -10.24
N ILE A 43 1.92 -1.67 -9.00
CA ILE A 43 2.68 -2.88 -8.66
C ILE A 43 1.66 -3.94 -8.22
N ASP A 44 1.87 -5.17 -8.69
CA ASP A 44 1.13 -6.34 -8.26
C ASP A 44 2.13 -7.42 -7.85
N THR A 45 2.07 -7.82 -6.58
CA THR A 45 2.97 -8.82 -6.00
C THR A 45 2.32 -10.19 -5.92
N PRO A 46 3.12 -11.28 -5.95
CA PRO A 46 2.60 -12.64 -5.80
C PRO A 46 1.75 -12.81 -4.54
N GLU A 47 0.57 -13.42 -4.72
CA GLU A 47 -0.40 -13.62 -3.66
C GLU A 47 0.06 -14.69 -2.66
N ILE A 48 -0.02 -14.41 -1.36
CA ILE A 48 0.33 -15.41 -0.33
C ILE A 48 -0.88 -16.31 -0.04
N GLY A 49 -2.06 -15.70 0.14
CA GLY A 49 -3.29 -16.40 0.51
C GLY A 49 -3.88 -17.23 -0.63
N ARG A 50 -3.77 -16.75 -1.87
CA ARG A 50 -4.34 -17.38 -3.07
C ARG A 50 -3.30 -17.89 -4.07
N ALA A 51 -2.06 -18.10 -3.63
CA ALA A 51 -1.00 -18.59 -4.50
C ALA A 51 -1.39 -19.87 -5.25
N LYS A 52 -1.20 -19.87 -6.58
CA LYS A 52 -1.45 -20.99 -7.48
C LYS A 52 -0.36 -22.07 -7.37
N CYS A 53 0.84 -21.70 -6.93
CA CYS A 53 1.93 -22.65 -6.68
C CYS A 53 2.81 -22.23 -5.50
N GLU A 54 3.67 -23.15 -5.04
CA GLU A 54 4.57 -22.91 -3.91
C GLU A 54 5.60 -21.82 -4.22
N ARG A 55 6.13 -21.77 -5.44
CA ARG A 55 7.05 -20.71 -5.88
C ARG A 55 6.42 -19.32 -5.74
N GLU A 56 5.18 -19.16 -6.17
CA GLU A 56 4.43 -17.91 -6.02
C GLU A 56 4.29 -17.52 -4.55
N ARG A 57 3.91 -18.48 -3.69
CA ARG A 57 3.80 -18.26 -2.25
C ARG A 57 5.12 -17.86 -1.59
N MET A 58 6.24 -18.47 -2.01
CA MET A 58 7.57 -18.11 -1.52
C MET A 58 7.96 -16.68 -1.91
N LEU A 59 7.74 -16.31 -3.18
CA LEU A 59 8.02 -14.95 -3.66
C LEU A 59 7.15 -13.91 -2.95
N GLY A 60 5.86 -14.22 -2.71
CA GLY A 60 4.96 -13.34 -1.97
C GLY A 60 5.41 -13.12 -0.52
N ARG A 61 5.89 -14.18 0.15
CA ARG A 61 6.45 -14.07 1.51
C ARG A 61 7.71 -13.22 1.54
N GLU A 62 8.60 -13.38 0.57
CA GLU A 62 9.82 -12.58 0.49
C GLU A 62 9.51 -11.10 0.21
N ALA A 63 8.57 -10.83 -0.70
CA ALA A 63 8.11 -9.47 -0.97
C ALA A 63 7.49 -8.82 0.28
N LYS A 64 6.63 -9.55 1.01
CA LYS A 64 6.04 -9.10 2.27
C LYS A 64 7.12 -8.78 3.32
N LYS A 65 8.09 -9.68 3.48
CA LYS A 65 9.20 -9.48 4.42
C LYS A 65 9.98 -8.23 4.04
N ARG A 66 10.33 -8.07 2.76
CA ARG A 66 11.06 -6.91 2.27
C ARG A 66 10.29 -5.62 2.50
N LEU A 67 8.98 -5.62 2.25
CA LEU A 67 8.13 -4.46 2.49
C LEU A 67 8.08 -4.08 3.98
N ALA A 68 8.04 -5.06 4.88
CA ALA A 68 8.09 -4.81 6.32
C ALA A 68 9.44 -4.23 6.78
N GLU A 69 10.55 -4.61 6.14
CA GLU A 69 11.89 -4.08 6.42
C GLU A 69 12.07 -2.61 5.99
N LEU A 70 11.31 -2.14 4.99
CA LEU A 70 11.41 -0.76 4.52
C LEU A 70 10.92 0.28 5.54
N GLY A 71 10.34 -0.16 6.67
CA GLY A 71 10.02 0.70 7.80
C GLY A 71 8.79 1.59 7.54
N PRO A 72 8.65 2.74 8.24
CA PRO A 72 7.50 3.60 8.10
C PRO A 72 7.43 4.18 6.68
N ILE A 73 6.55 3.60 5.88
CA ILE A 73 6.23 4.08 4.53
C ILE A 73 5.44 5.38 4.68
N ASP A 74 5.87 6.45 4.02
CA ASP A 74 5.07 7.67 3.93
C ASP A 74 3.80 7.37 3.13
N ILE A 75 2.69 7.19 3.85
CA ILE A 75 1.38 6.88 3.28
C ILE A 75 0.77 8.19 2.78
N GLN A 76 0.95 8.47 1.50
CA GLN A 76 0.25 9.54 0.79
C GLN A 76 -0.99 8.95 0.11
N ASP A 77 -2.18 9.50 0.39
CA ASP A 77 -3.44 9.07 -0.22
C ASP A 77 -3.53 9.60 -1.65
N SER A 78 -3.63 8.67 -2.60
CA SER A 78 -3.77 8.89 -4.04
C SER A 78 -4.90 9.87 -4.43
N ARG A 79 -5.86 10.15 -3.53
CA ARG A 79 -7.02 11.03 -3.84
C ARG A 79 -6.68 12.49 -4.22
N ARG A 80 -5.45 12.98 -4.07
CA ARG A 80 -5.14 14.39 -4.40
C ARG A 80 -3.88 14.67 -5.22
N ASP A 81 -2.90 13.77 -5.33
CA ASP A 81 -1.57 14.20 -5.78
C ASP A 81 -0.66 13.09 -6.35
N GLY A 82 -1.16 12.26 -7.28
CA GLY A 82 -0.26 11.38 -8.06
C GLY A 82 0.73 10.52 -7.27
N SER A 83 0.33 9.96 -6.13
CA SER A 83 1.26 9.35 -5.16
C SER A 83 0.93 7.92 -4.71
N VAL A 84 2.03 7.19 -4.54
CA VAL A 84 2.41 5.90 -3.93
C VAL A 84 1.36 4.86 -3.52
N ILE A 85 0.18 5.18 -2.96
CA ILE A 85 -0.72 4.17 -2.36
C ILE A 85 -2.22 4.45 -2.60
N HIS A 86 -2.98 3.44 -3.01
CA HIS A 86 -4.44 3.49 -3.24
C HIS A 86 -5.27 2.75 -2.17
N ARG A 87 -6.37 3.35 -1.71
CA ARG A 87 -7.31 2.75 -0.73
C ARG A 87 -8.33 1.83 -1.41
N PHE A 88 -8.53 0.62 -0.88
CA PHE A 88 -9.61 -0.26 -1.35
C PHE A 88 -10.90 -0.01 -0.57
N PRO A 89 -12.08 -0.06 -1.22
CA PRO A 89 -13.37 -0.06 -0.52
C PRO A 89 -13.54 -1.31 0.37
#